data_AF-A0A951L9W7-F1
#
_entry.id   AF-A0A951L9W7-F1
#
_cell.length_a   1.000
_cell.length_b   1.000
_cell.length_c   1.000
_cell.angle_alpha   90.00
_cell.angle_beta   90.00
_cell.angle_gamma   90.00
#
_symmetry.space_group_name_H-M   'P 1'
#
loop_
_entity.id
_entity.type
_entity.pdbx_description
1 polymer ?
#
loop_
_entity_poly.entity_id
_entity_poly.type
_entity_poly.pdbx_seq_one_letter_code
_entity_poly.pdbx_strand_id
1 'polypeptide(L)'
;MIASGTSVIYVHRKSIVELAELHRFPIMYLTREIVEQGGLMSYGPDSAEMWKHEAAQVHQILSGTPPGDIPFYQPTKLQLVINLKAASALAKLSRSVAGSPGLAKR
;
A
#
# COMPACT_ATOMS: atom_id res chain seq x y z
N MET A 1 -7.46 3.63 -7.62
CA MET A 1 -7.31 2.98 -6.30
C MET A 1 -7.74 1.53 -6.47
N ILE A 2 -6.80 0.59 -6.54
CA ILE A 2 -7.15 -0.84 -6.46
C ILE A 2 -7.18 -1.16 -4.97
N ALA A 3 -8.30 -0.85 -4.32
CA ALA A 3 -8.57 -1.28 -2.96
C ALA A 3 -9.18 -2.68 -3.02
N SER A 4 -8.39 -3.70 -2.75
CA SER A 4 -8.91 -5.05 -2.56
C SER A 4 -8.00 -5.82 -1.63
N GLY A 5 -8.49 -6.14 -0.42
CA GLY A 5 -7.84 -7.02 0.55
C GLY A 5 -7.85 -8.50 0.14
N THR A 6 -7.78 -8.79 -1.16
CA THR A 6 -7.76 -10.16 -1.65
C THR A 6 -6.33 -10.69 -1.64
N SER A 7 -6.17 -11.95 -1.18
CA SER A 7 -4.91 -12.70 -1.14
C SER A 7 -4.09 -12.58 -2.44
N VAL A 8 -4.76 -12.50 -3.59
CA VAL A 8 -4.14 -12.39 -4.93
C VAL A 8 -3.16 -11.21 -5.04
N ILE A 9 -3.52 -10.02 -4.55
CA ILE A 9 -2.64 -8.84 -4.67
C ILE A 9 -1.37 -9.01 -3.83
N TYR A 10 -1.52 -9.57 -2.63
CA TYR A 10 -0.38 -9.79 -1.74
C TYR A 10 0.52 -10.93 -2.23
N VAL A 11 -0.06 -12.05 -2.66
CA VAL A 11 0.68 -13.20 -3.20
C VAL A 11 1.45 -12.81 -4.45
N HIS A 12 0.83 -12.07 -5.37
CA HIS A 12 1.45 -11.64 -6.64
C HIS A 12 2.02 -10.21 -6.61
N ARG A 13 2.26 -9.65 -5.42
CA ARG A 13 2.73 -8.25 -5.23
C ARG A 13 3.91 -7.86 -6.12
N LYS A 14 4.87 -8.76 -6.34
CA LYS A 14 6.03 -8.51 -7.21
C LYS A 14 5.60 -8.31 -8.67
N SER A 15 4.87 -9.28 -9.23
CA SER A 15 4.37 -9.19 -10.61
C SER A 15 3.47 -7.98 -10.82
N ILE A 16 2.67 -7.61 -9.81
CA ILE A 16 1.82 -6.42 -9.87
C ILE A 16 2.65 -5.14 -9.89
N VAL A 17 3.68 -5.05 -9.05
CA VAL A 17 4.61 -3.91 -9.05
C VAL A 17 5.35 -3.82 -10.39
N GLU A 18 5.83 -4.93 -10.92
CA GLU A 18 6.51 -5.00 -12.23
C GLU A 18 5.58 -4.54 -13.36
N LEU A 19 4.33 -5.02 -13.39
CA LEU A 19 3.34 -4.58 -14.37
C LEU A 19 2.98 -3.10 -14.20
N ALA A 20 2.86 -2.62 -12.96
CA ALA A 20 2.62 -1.21 -12.67
C ALA A 20 3.78 -0.33 -13.15
N GLU A 21 5.02 -0.78 -13.00
CA GLU A 21 6.21 -0.09 -13.52
C GLU A 21 6.24 -0.13 -15.06
N LEU A 22 6.03 -1.30 -15.66
CA LEU A 22 6.01 -1.49 -17.12
C LEU A 22 4.98 -0.58 -17.80
N HIS A 23 3.77 -0.55 -17.26
CA HIS A 23 2.67 0.26 -17.78
C HIS A 23 2.63 1.68 -17.18
N ARG A 24 3.58 2.00 -16.29
CA ARG A 24 3.73 3.32 -15.65
C ARG A 24 2.46 3.78 -14.94
N PHE A 25 1.76 2.86 -14.29
CA PHE A 25 0.55 3.17 -13.54
C PHE A 25 0.87 3.67 -12.12
N PRO A 26 0.32 4.83 -11.72
CA PRO A 26 0.41 5.27 -10.33
C PRO A 26 -0.57 4.45 -9.48
N ILE A 27 -0.05 3.48 -8.71
CA ILE A 27 -0.85 2.62 -7.83
C ILE A 27 -0.58 2.97 -6.36
N MET A 28 -1.67 3.07 -5.58
CA MET A 28 -1.64 3.11 -4.12
C MET A 28 -2.00 1.74 -3.56
N TYR A 29 -1.22 1.26 -2.58
CA TYR A 29 -1.37 -0.03 -1.92
C TYR A 29 -1.87 0.13 -0.47
N LEU A 30 -2.40 -0.96 0.11
CA LEU A 30 -2.86 -0.96 1.50
C LEU A 30 -1.74 -1.15 2.51
N THR A 31 -0.64 -1.80 2.11
CA THR A 31 0.40 -2.21 3.03
C THR A 31 1.77 -1.73 2.57
N ARG A 32 2.62 -1.41 3.54
CA ARG A 32 3.96 -0.84 3.32
C ARG A 32 4.90 -1.82 2.62
N GLU A 33 4.74 -3.11 2.86
CA GLU A 33 5.60 -4.18 2.35
C GLU A 33 5.60 -4.21 0.81
N ILE A 34 4.52 -3.76 0.16
CA ILE A 34 4.47 -3.67 -1.31
C ILE A 34 5.29 -2.47 -1.82
N VAL A 35 5.31 -1.36 -1.06
CA VAL A 35 6.13 -0.17 -1.38
C VAL A 35 7.61 -0.50 -1.25
N GLU A 36 7.98 -1.32 -0.28
CA GLU A 36 9.35 -1.84 -0.09
C GLU A 36 9.81 -2.74 -1.24
N GLN A 37 8.88 -3.38 -1.96
CA GLN A 37 9.16 -4.17 -3.17
C GLN A 37 9.20 -3.34 -4.46
N GLY A 38 9.11 -2.00 -4.38
CA GLY A 38 9.17 -1.12 -5.54
C GLY A 38 7.84 -0.46 -5.92
N GLY A 39 6.75 -0.75 -5.20
CA GLY A 39 5.48 -0.07 -5.38
C GLY A 39 5.57 1.44 -5.08
N LEU A 40 4.66 2.23 -5.67
CA LEU A 40 4.72 3.70 -5.57
C LEU A 40 4.42 4.22 -4.16
N MET A 41 3.26 3.91 -3.60
CA MET A 41 2.86 4.43 -2.28
C MET A 41 1.84 3.53 -1.59
N SER A 42 1.77 3.62 -0.27
CA SER A 42 0.75 2.94 0.54
C SER A 42 0.18 3.87 1.60
N TYR A 43 -1.09 3.65 1.92
CA TYR A 43 -1.74 4.29 3.07
C TYR A 43 -2.56 3.25 3.83
N GLY A 44 -2.22 3.01 5.09
CA GLY A 44 -2.89 2.00 5.90
C GLY A 44 -2.32 1.89 7.31
N PRO A 45 -2.85 0.96 8.13
CA PRO A 45 -2.35 0.66 9.47
C PRO A 45 -0.85 0.34 9.48
N ASP A 46 -0.18 0.67 10.58
CA ASP A 46 1.17 0.18 10.85
C ASP A 46 1.15 -1.32 11.12
N SER A 47 1.57 -2.13 10.14
CA SER A 47 1.54 -3.60 10.23
C SER A 47 2.18 -4.10 11.53
N ALA A 48 3.33 -3.55 11.92
CA ALA A 48 4.06 -3.99 13.12
C ALA A 48 3.28 -3.75 14.43
N GLU A 49 2.48 -2.68 14.49
CA GLU A 49 1.64 -2.39 15.63
C GLU A 49 0.39 -3.27 15.64
N MET A 50 -0.20 -3.48 14.46
CA MET A 50 -1.33 -4.39 14.27
C MET A 50 -0.98 -5.83 14.70
N TRP A 51 0.18 -6.36 14.26
CA TRP A 51 0.63 -7.70 14.65
C TRP A 51 0.87 -7.85 16.17
N LYS A 52 1.31 -6.78 16.85
CA LYS A 52 1.45 -6.80 18.32
C LYS A 52 0.09 -6.87 19.01
N HIS A 53 -0.89 -6.12 18.51
CA HIS A 53 -2.26 -6.19 19.02
C HIS A 53 -2.88 -7.56 18.79
N GLU A 54 -2.69 -8.14 17.60
CA GLU A 54 -3.17 -9.49 17.29
C GLU A 54 -2.51 -10.55 18.20
N ALA A 55 -1.19 -10.48 18.40
CA ALA A 55 -0.50 -11.39 19.30
C ALA A 55 -1.00 -11.28 20.75
N ALA A 56 -1.29 -10.07 21.23
CA ALA A 56 -1.87 -9.84 22.55
C ALA A 56 -3.30 -10.39 22.67
N GLN A 57 -4.11 -10.32 21.61
CA GLN A 57 -5.44 -10.95 21.58
C GLN A 57 -5.33 -12.48 21.61
N VAL A 58 -4.45 -13.06 20.80
CA VAL A 58 -4.18 -14.51 20.81
C VAL A 58 -3.72 -14.96 22.20
N HIS A 59 -2.84 -14.21 22.84
CA HIS A 59 -2.41 -14.51 24.21
C HIS A 59 -3.58 -14.55 25.20
N GLN A 60 -4.49 -13.56 25.17
CA GLN A 60 -5.69 -13.54 26.03
C GLN A 60 -6.58 -14.77 25.82
N ILE A 61 -6.82 -15.16 24.55
CA ILE A 61 -7.61 -16.35 24.21
C ILE A 61 -6.96 -17.61 24.80
N LEU A 62 -5.65 -17.76 24.59
CA LEU A 62 -4.89 -18.93 25.08
C LEU A 62 -4.80 -18.95 26.61
N SER A 63 -4.92 -17.80 27.28
CA SER A 63 -5.01 -17.68 28.74
C SER A 63 -6.43 -17.88 29.30
N GLY A 64 -7.43 -18.15 28.45
CA GLY A 64 -8.79 -18.50 28.87
C GLY A 64 -9.79 -17.35 28.88
N THR A 65 -9.42 -16.15 28.40
CA THR A 65 -10.38 -15.06 28.21
C THR A 65 -11.39 -15.45 27.11
N PRO A 66 -12.71 -15.41 27.38
CA PRO A 66 -13.71 -15.68 26.35
C PRO A 66 -13.55 -14.70 25.18
N PRO A 67 -13.58 -15.15 23.91
CA PRO A 67 -13.40 -14.27 22.76
C PRO A 67 -14.41 -13.10 22.69
N GLY A 68 -15.61 -13.28 23.23
CA GLY A 68 -16.63 -12.23 23.30
C GLY A 68 -16.32 -11.10 24.28
N ASP A 69 -15.40 -11.33 25.23
CA ASP A 69 -14.98 -10.35 26.23
C ASP A 69 -13.73 -9.57 25.79
N ILE A 70 -13.08 -9.99 24.70
CA ILE A 70 -11.91 -9.29 24.16
C ILE A 70 -12.40 -8.05 23.40
N PRO A 71 -11.94 -6.83 23.76
CA PRO A 71 -12.39 -5.62 23.10
C PRO A 71 -11.95 -5.58 21.64
N PHE A 72 -12.84 -5.09 20.77
CA PHE A 72 -12.52 -4.85 19.37
C PHE A 72 -11.37 -3.85 19.24
N TYR A 73 -10.37 -4.22 18.43
CA TYR A 73 -9.23 -3.35 18.14
C TYR A 73 -9.46 -2.57 16.84
N GLN A 74 -9.37 -1.24 16.92
CA GLN A 74 -9.37 -0.36 15.75
C GLN A 74 -7.96 0.26 15.60
N PRO A 75 -7.28 0.08 14.45
CA PRO A 75 -5.99 0.70 14.23
C PRO A 75 -6.02 2.22 14.36
N THR A 76 -5.20 2.75 15.26
CA THR A 76 -5.08 4.20 15.48
C THR A 76 -3.88 4.80 14.77
N LYS A 77 -2.85 3.98 14.51
CA LYS A 77 -1.62 4.39 13.84
C LYS A 77 -1.68 4.09 12.35
N LEU A 78 -1.95 5.12 11.56
CA LEU A 78 -1.94 5.06 10.09
C LEU A 78 -0.64 5.65 9.55
N GLN A 79 -0.10 5.03 8.50
CA GLN A 79 1.12 5.47 7.83
C GLN A 79 0.89 5.70 6.34
N LEU A 80 1.35 6.85 5.85
CA LEU A 80 1.58 7.10 4.44
C LEU A 80 3.06 6.81 4.13
N VAL A 81 3.32 5.90 3.20
CA VAL A 81 4.67 5.57 2.74
C VAL A 81 4.76 5.82 1.24
N ILE A 82 5.83 6.51 0.81
CA ILE A 82 6.05 6.86 -0.59
C ILE A 82 7.44 6.39 -1.01
N ASN A 83 7.52 5.65 -2.11
CA ASN A 83 8.77 5.28 -2.74
C ASN A 83 9.22 6.39 -3.70
N LEU A 84 10.24 7.14 -3.29
CA LEU A 84 10.75 8.28 -4.07
C LEU A 84 11.38 7.86 -5.40
N LYS A 85 11.94 6.64 -5.51
CA LYS A 85 12.50 6.13 -6.76
C LYS A 85 11.38 5.90 -7.79
N ALA A 86 10.31 5.21 -7.38
CA ALA A 86 9.13 4.99 -8.21
C ALA A 86 8.44 6.31 -8.59
N ALA A 87 8.27 7.23 -7.63
CA ALA A 87 7.69 8.54 -7.88
C ALA A 87 8.52 9.35 -8.90
N SER A 88 9.85 9.30 -8.79
CA SER A 88 10.75 9.98 -9.73
C SER A 88 10.67 9.41 -11.14
N ALA A 89 10.52 8.08 -11.27
CA ALA A 89 10.34 7.43 -12.58
C ALA A 89 9.05 7.91 -13.27
N LEU A 90 7.96 8.06 -12.52
CA LEU A 90 6.69 8.60 -13.04
C LEU A 90 6.78 10.11 -13.34
N ALA A 91 7.42 10.91 -12.48
CA ALA A 91 7.51 12.36 -12.65
C ALA A 91 8.31 12.81 -13.89
N LYS A 92 9.29 12.01 -14.33
CA LYS A 92 10.03 12.29 -15.59
C LYS A 92 9.11 12.32 -16.81
N LEU A 93 7.93 11.68 -16.77
CA LEU A 93 6.98 11.64 -17.87
C LEU A 93 6.04 12.85 -17.94
N SER A 94 5.60 13.38 -16.79
CA SER A 94 4.80 14.61 -16.76
C SER A 94 5.51 15.77 -17.48
N ARG A 95 6.84 15.84 -17.36
CA ARG A 95 7.66 16.83 -18.06
C ARG A 95 7.81 16.58 -19.56
N SER A 96 7.72 15.34 -20.03
CA SER A 96 7.79 15.02 -21.47
C SER A 96 6.45 15.23 -22.18
N VAL A 97 5.31 15.08 -21.47
CA VAL A 97 3.97 15.34 -22.02
C VAL A 97 3.65 16.84 -22.05
N ALA A 98 4.19 17.63 -21.12
CA ALA A 98 4.05 19.09 -21.12
C ALA A 98 4.87 19.80 -22.22
N GLY A 99 5.62 19.07 -23.05
CA GLY A 99 6.48 19.59 -24.10
C GLY A 99 5.93 19.43 -25.53
N SER A 100 4.66 19.07 -25.74
CA SER A 100 4.08 19.00 -27.10
C SER A 100 3.60 20.37 -27.59
N PRO A 101 4.28 21.01 -28.57
CA PRO A 101 3.82 22.27 -29.15
C PRO A 101 2.79 21.95 -30.22
N GLY A 102 1.52 21.95 -29.87
CA GLY A 102 0.49 21.74 -30.87
C GLY A 102 -0.89 21.59 -30.27
N LEU A 103 -1.50 22.71 -29.90
CA LEU A 103 -2.96 22.94 -29.86
C LEU A 103 -3.22 24.39 -29.38
N ALA A 104 -2.73 25.36 -30.14
CA ALA A 104 -3.14 26.77 -29.99
C ALA A 104 -3.01 27.46 -31.35
N LYS A 105 -4.01 27.23 -32.21
CA LYS A 105 -4.45 28.09 -33.33
C LYS A 105 -5.41 27.30 -34.20
N ARG A 106 -6.71 27.42 -33.94
CA ARG A 106 -7.78 27.55 -34.94
C ARG A 106 -8.92 28.32 -34.30
#